data_AF-A0A1X1MKS2-F1
#
_entry.id   AF-A0A1X1MKS2-F1
#
_cell.length_a   1.000
_cell.length_b   1.000
_cell.length_c   1.000
_cell.angle_alpha   90.00
_cell.angle_beta   90.00
_cell.angle_gamma   90.00
#
_symmetry.space_group_name_H-M   'P 1'
#
loop_
_entity.id
_entity.type
_entity.pdbx_description
1 polymer ?
#
loop_
_entity_poly.entity_id
_entity_poly.type
_entity_poly.pdbx_seq_one_letter_code
_entity_poly.pdbx_strand_id
1 'polypeptide(L)'
;MKANGLLMEIAWPRLPSGIATPGELADRLDADLRDRARVAAFDEHGLWVRVHQPHQVEALAAELAYKLSQVGAPDQTFLSWHDELGDHRRSLSGRRIGMHRKVA
;
A
#
# COMPACT_ATOMS: atom_id res chain seq x y z
N MET A 1 -6.88 -9.51 22.47
CA MET A 1 -6.57 -10.05 21.13
C MET A 1 -5.83 -8.97 20.35
N LYS A 2 -4.52 -9.12 20.13
CA LYS A 2 -3.78 -8.18 19.29
C LYS A 2 -4.24 -8.41 17.84
N ALA A 3 -4.62 -7.35 17.15
CA ALA A 3 -4.98 -7.43 15.74
C ALA A 3 -3.72 -7.84 14.96
N ASN A 4 -3.60 -9.13 14.63
CA ASN A 4 -2.46 -9.74 13.92
C ASN A 4 -2.41 -9.36 12.43
N GLY A 5 -2.72 -8.11 12.09
CA GLY A 5 -2.63 -7.60 10.73
C GLY A 5 -1.44 -6.68 10.57
N LEU A 6 -0.75 -6.79 9.44
CA LEU A 6 0.34 -5.89 9.08
C LEU A 6 -0.24 -4.63 8.43
N LEU A 7 0.24 -3.46 8.82
CA LEU A 7 -0.19 -2.19 8.24
C LEU A 7 0.74 -1.79 7.12
N MET A 8 0.18 -1.56 5.94
CA MET A 8 0.87 -1.02 4.78
C MET A 8 0.32 0.36 4.47
N GLU A 9 1.20 1.32 4.29
CA GLU A 9 0.89 2.67 3.84
C GLU A 9 1.11 2.75 2.33
N ILE A 10 0.21 3.44 1.65
CA ILE A 10 0.35 3.85 0.26
C ILE A 10 0.33 5.37 0.26
N ALA A 11 1.48 5.99 -0.01
CA ALA A 11 1.64 7.44 0.00
C ALA A 11 1.80 7.97 -1.43
N TRP A 12 1.15 9.09 -1.75
CA TRP A 12 1.23 9.75 -3.05
C TRP A 12 1.39 11.27 -2.89
N PRO A 13 2.08 11.95 -3.83
CA PRO A 13 2.16 13.41 -3.82
C PRO A 13 0.86 14.09 -4.26
N ARG A 14 0.02 13.36 -5.00
CA ARG A 14 -1.31 13.77 -5.48
C ARG A 14 -2.13 12.53 -5.77
N LEU A 15 -3.44 12.66 -5.68
CA LEU A 15 -4.38 11.58 -5.96
C LEU A 15 -4.20 11.04 -7.41
N PRO A 16 -4.42 9.72 -7.65
CA PRO A 16 -4.34 9.15 -9.00
C PRO A 16 -5.26 9.84 -10.00
N SER A 17 -4.80 9.96 -11.24
CA SER A 17 -5.57 10.64 -12.29
C SER A 17 -6.86 9.87 -12.59
N GLY A 18 -8.01 10.54 -12.52
CA GLY A 18 -9.31 9.90 -12.75
C GLY A 18 -9.94 9.31 -11.49
N ILE A 19 -9.36 9.57 -10.32
CA ILE A 19 -10.00 9.41 -9.01
C ILE A 19 -10.36 10.82 -8.52
N ALA A 20 -11.61 11.04 -8.13
CA ALA A 20 -12.08 12.34 -7.64
C ALA A 20 -11.73 12.58 -6.17
N THR A 21 -11.73 11.52 -5.35
CA THR A 21 -11.45 11.61 -3.91
C THR A 21 -10.66 10.39 -3.39
N PRO A 22 -9.88 10.53 -2.30
CA PRO A 22 -9.27 9.38 -1.63
C PRO A 22 -10.27 8.28 -1.25
N GLY A 23 -11.50 8.66 -0.88
CA GLY A 23 -12.56 7.71 -0.55
C GLY A 23 -12.99 6.85 -1.73
N GLU A 24 -13.06 7.42 -2.94
CA GLU A 24 -13.36 6.65 -4.15
C GLU A 24 -12.28 5.59 -4.43
N LEU A 25 -11.01 5.92 -4.23
CA LEU A 25 -9.92 4.95 -4.35
C LEU A 25 -10.01 3.88 -3.26
N ALA A 26 -10.33 4.28 -2.03
CA ALA A 26 -10.51 3.36 -0.92
C ALA A 26 -11.61 2.33 -1.21
N ASP A 27 -12.78 2.77 -1.69
CA ASP A 27 -13.90 1.89 -2.02
C ASP A 27 -13.55 0.89 -3.14
N ARG A 28 -12.85 1.35 -4.18
CA ARG A 28 -12.36 0.47 -5.27
C ARG A 28 -11.38 -0.57 -4.75
N LEU A 29 -10.44 -0.16 -3.90
CA LEU A 29 -9.45 -1.08 -3.34
C LEU A 29 -10.09 -2.03 -2.32
N ASP A 30 -11.01 -1.59 -1.47
CA ASP A 30 -11.60 -2.44 -0.44
C ASP A 30 -12.41 -3.59 -1.05
N ALA A 31 -13.11 -3.33 -2.16
CA ALA A 31 -13.79 -4.37 -2.94
C ALA A 31 -12.81 -5.43 -3.49
N ASP A 32 -11.67 -4.98 -3.99
CA ASP A 32 -10.61 -5.85 -4.56
C ASP A 32 -9.80 -6.59 -3.50
N LEU A 33 -9.71 -6.03 -2.28
CA LEU A 33 -8.85 -6.51 -1.20
C LEU A 33 -9.56 -7.45 -0.23
N ARG A 34 -10.91 -7.48 -0.23
CA ARG A 34 -11.79 -8.06 0.79
C ARG A 34 -11.31 -9.33 1.50
N ASP A 35 -10.71 -10.27 0.77
CA ASP A 35 -10.24 -11.54 1.33
C ASP A 35 -8.85 -11.45 2.00
N ARG A 36 -7.98 -10.56 1.51
CA ARG A 36 -6.55 -10.48 1.87
C ARG A 36 -6.21 -9.28 2.73
N ALA A 37 -6.96 -8.20 2.59
CA ALA A 37 -6.75 -6.96 3.32
C ALA A 37 -8.03 -6.12 3.36
N ARG A 38 -7.95 -4.99 4.06
CA ARG A 38 -9.00 -3.97 4.04
C ARG A 38 -8.38 -2.59 4.18
N VAL A 39 -9.07 -1.56 3.70
CA VAL A 39 -8.69 -0.18 3.97
C VAL A 39 -8.96 0.13 5.45
N ALA A 40 -7.93 0.63 6.14
CA ALA A 40 -8.00 0.99 7.56
C ALA A 40 -8.24 2.48 7.77
N ALA A 41 -7.66 3.32 6.90
CA ALA A 41 -7.80 4.77 6.90
C ALA A 41 -7.34 5.34 5.55
N PHE A 42 -7.69 6.58 5.25
CA PHE A 42 -7.19 7.33 4.10
C PHE A 42 -7.29 8.84 4.34
N ASP A 43 -6.47 9.62 3.65
CA ASP A 43 -6.51 11.08 3.59
C ASP A 43 -6.06 11.58 2.20
N GLU A 44 -5.76 12.87 2.08
CA GLU A 44 -5.34 13.48 0.81
C GLU A 44 -3.93 13.06 0.35
N HIS A 45 -3.11 12.52 1.25
CA HIS A 45 -1.72 12.13 1.01
C HIS A 45 -1.51 10.63 0.88
N GLY A 46 -2.45 9.82 1.36
CA GLY A 46 -2.29 8.37 1.32
C GLY A 46 -3.49 7.56 1.77
N LEU A 47 -3.31 6.24 1.74
CA LEU A 47 -4.21 5.28 2.37
C LEU A 47 -3.43 4.21 3.11
N TRP A 48 -4.03 3.72 4.20
CA TRP A 48 -3.48 2.64 5.00
C TRP A 48 -4.30 1.39 4.79
N VAL A 49 -3.64 0.32 4.38
CA VAL A 49 -4.21 -1.01 4.16
C VAL A 49 -3.78 -1.92 5.30
N ARG A 50 -4.75 -2.56 5.96
CA ARG A 50 -4.49 -3.62 6.92
C ARG A 50 -4.50 -4.97 6.20
N VAL A 51 -3.35 -5.59 6.10
CA VAL A 51 -3.15 -6.92 5.51
C VAL A 51 -3.49 -7.98 6.55
N HIS A 52 -4.40 -8.90 6.22
CA HIS A 52 -4.86 -9.95 7.15
C HIS A 52 -3.81 -11.04 7.36
N GLN A 53 -3.02 -11.32 6.32
CA GLN A 53 -1.99 -12.35 6.32
C GLN A 53 -0.62 -11.71 6.04
N PRO A 54 0.19 -11.43 7.08
CA PRO A 54 1.47 -10.72 6.91
C PRO A 54 2.41 -11.36 5.89
N HIS A 55 2.44 -12.69 5.78
CA HIS A 55 3.26 -13.41 4.80
C HIS A 55 2.88 -13.13 3.34
N GLN A 56 1.71 -12.53 3.07
CA GLN A 56 1.27 -12.13 1.73
C GLN A 56 1.58 -10.67 1.40
N VAL A 57 2.15 -9.88 2.33
CA VAL A 57 2.34 -8.43 2.15
C VAL A 57 3.12 -8.10 0.89
N GLU A 58 4.18 -8.83 0.57
CA GLU A 58 5.01 -8.53 -0.62
C GLU A 58 4.25 -8.74 -1.92
N ALA A 59 3.51 -9.85 -2.03
CA ALA A 59 2.67 -10.15 -3.18
C ALA A 59 1.55 -9.11 -3.32
N LEU A 60 0.90 -8.76 -2.21
CA LEU A 60 -0.15 -7.76 -2.18
C LEU A 60 0.38 -6.37 -2.57
N ALA A 61 1.56 -5.99 -2.08
CA ALA A 61 2.20 -4.73 -2.43
C ALA A 61 2.57 -4.69 -3.93
N ALA A 62 3.00 -5.80 -4.52
CA ALA A 62 3.27 -5.89 -5.96
C ALA A 62 1.99 -5.72 -6.80
N GLU A 63 0.91 -6.40 -6.42
CA GLU A 63 -0.39 -6.29 -7.08
C GLU A 63 -0.99 -4.90 -6.96
N LEU A 64 -0.95 -4.30 -5.77
CA LEU A 64 -1.44 -2.93 -5.55
C LEU A 64 -0.60 -1.92 -6.33
N ALA A 65 0.73 -2.08 -6.38
CA ALA A 65 1.56 -1.22 -7.20
C ALA A 65 1.17 -1.30 -8.69
N TYR A 66 0.91 -2.51 -9.19
CA TYR A 66 0.43 -2.70 -10.56
C TYR A 66 -0.93 -2.02 -10.77
N LYS A 67 -1.92 -2.25 -9.90
CA LYS A 67 -3.26 -1.63 -10.01
C LYS A 67 -3.20 -0.10 -9.95
N LEU A 68 -2.43 0.44 -9.02
CA LEU A 68 -2.24 1.89 -8.88
C LEU A 68 -1.64 2.50 -10.15
N SER A 69 -0.69 1.81 -10.80
CA SER A 69 -0.17 2.26 -12.09
C SER A 69 -1.24 2.27 -13.20
N GLN A 70 -2.17 1.30 -13.20
CA GLN A 70 -3.26 1.25 -14.18
C GLN A 70 -4.28 2.38 -14.00
N VAL A 71 -4.50 2.83 -12.76
CA VAL A 71 -5.39 3.97 -12.45
C VAL A 71 -4.66 5.33 -12.48
N GLY A 72 -3.46 5.37 -13.06
CA GLY A 72 -2.71 6.62 -13.25
C GLY A 72 -2.23 7.26 -11.95
N ALA A 73 -1.91 6.45 -10.94
CA ALA A 73 -1.22 6.95 -9.76
C ALA A 73 0.15 7.51 -10.14
N PRO A 74 0.61 8.62 -9.51
CA PRO A 74 1.91 9.20 -9.83
C PRO A 74 3.07 8.23 -9.62
N ASP A 75 4.12 8.32 -10.43
CA ASP A 75 5.34 7.50 -10.28
C ASP A 75 6.01 7.62 -8.91
N GLN A 76 5.78 8.75 -8.23
CA GLN A 76 6.24 9.05 -6.87
C GLN A 76 5.32 8.45 -5.79
N THR A 77 4.42 7.56 -6.15
CA THR A 77 3.61 6.81 -5.18
C THR A 77 4.44 5.66 -4.63
N PHE A 78 4.44 5.51 -3.31
CA PHE A 78 5.21 4.51 -2.59
C PHE A 78 4.29 3.67 -1.72
N LEU A 79 4.56 2.36 -1.68
CA LEU A 79 3.98 1.45 -0.72
C LEU A 79 5.06 1.15 0.33
N SER A 80 4.76 1.30 1.60
CA SER A 80 5.66 0.97 2.70
C SER A 80 4.99 0.19 3.81
N TRP A 81 5.74 -0.71 4.42
CA TRP A 81 5.29 -1.47 5.58
C TRP A 81 6.45 -1.81 6.50
N HIS A 82 6.12 -2.17 7.73
CA HIS A 82 7.07 -2.60 8.74
C HIS A 82 6.73 -4.02 9.21
N ASP A 83 7.72 -4.89 9.21
CA ASP A 83 7.63 -6.25 9.76
C ASP A 83 8.87 -6.60 10.60
N GLU A 84 8.99 -7.86 11.01
CA GLU A 84 10.10 -8.36 11.84
C GLU A 84 11.48 -8.22 11.15
N LEU A 85 11.51 -8.07 9.82
CA LEU A 85 12.74 -7.89 9.03
C LEU A 85 13.12 -6.40 8.88
N GLY A 86 12.19 -5.49 9.20
CA GLY A 86 12.40 -4.05 9.23
C GLY A 86 11.43 -3.27 8.32
N ASP A 87 11.91 -2.13 7.84
CA ASP A 87 11.15 -1.23 6.98
C ASP A 87 11.32 -1.60 5.51
N HIS A 88 10.19 -1.75 4.82
CA HIS A 88 10.13 -2.08 3.41
C HIS A 88 9.46 -0.96 2.63
N ARG A 89 9.94 -0.72 1.41
CA ARG A 89 9.36 0.25 0.50
C ARG A 89 9.41 -0.21 -0.96
N ARG A 90 8.32 0.03 -1.69
CA ARG A 90 8.15 -0.28 -3.11
C ARG A 90 7.60 0.95 -3.85
N SER A 91 8.17 1.30 -5.00
CA SER A 91 7.57 2.28 -5.91
C SER A 91 6.65 1.61 -6.94
N LEU A 92 5.78 2.39 -7.59
CA LEU A 92 4.94 1.90 -8.68
C LEU A 92 5.74 1.50 -9.94
N SER A 93 6.86 2.17 -10.20
CA SER A 93 7.75 1.89 -11.34
C SER A 93 8.50 0.55 -11.25
N GLY A 94 8.17 -0.28 -10.25
CA GLY A 94 8.83 -1.57 -10.02
C GLY A 94 10.25 -1.46 -9.46
N ARG A 95 10.79 -0.24 -9.29
CA ARG A 95 12.07 -0.01 -8.62
C ARG A 95 11.89 -0.22 -7.12
N ARG A 96 12.40 -1.33 -6.59
CA ARG A 96 12.51 -1.54 -5.15
C ARG A 96 13.47 -0.50 -4.57
N ILE A 97 12.95 0.51 -3.89
CA ILE A 97 13.77 1.56 -3.25
C ILE A 97 14.14 1.10 -1.84
N GLY A 98 15.11 0.20 -1.76
CA GLY A 98 15.87 -0.11 -0.54
C GLY A 98 15.14 -0.91 0.55
N MET A 99 15.84 -1.90 1.09
CA MET A 99 15.55 -2.51 2.38
C MET A 99 16.52 -1.87 3.37
N HIS A 100 16.06 -0.99 4.26
CA HIS A 100 16.91 -0.48 5.32
C HIS A 100 16.85 -1.48 6.48
N ARG A 101 17.75 -2.49 6.42
CA ARG A 101 17.99 -3.36 7.57
C ARG A 101 18.64 -2.50 8.65
N LYS A 102 17.99 -2.34 9.81
CA LYS A 102 18.67 -1.85 11.01
C LYS A 102 19.76 -2.85 11.36
N VAL A 103 21.01 -2.53 11.07
CA VAL A 103 22.16 -3.25 11.62
C VAL A 103 22.25 -2.80 13.07
N ALA A 104 22.01 -3.72 13.99
CA ALA A 104 22.21 -3.53 15.43
C ALA A 104 23.70 -3.36 15.74
#